data_AF-A0A1W9ZBU8-F1
#
_entry.id   AF-A0A1W9ZBU8-F1
#
_cell.length_a   1.000
_cell.length_b   1.000
_cell.length_c   1.000
_cell.angle_alpha   90.00
_cell.angle_beta   90.00
_cell.angle_gamma   90.00
#
_symmetry.space_group_name_H-M   'P 1'
#
loop_
_entity.id
_entity.type
_entity.pdbx_description
1 polymer ?
#
loop_
_entity_poly.entity_id
_entity_poly.type
_entity_poly.pdbx_seq_one_letter_code
_entity_poly.pdbx_strand_id
1 'polypeptide(L)'
;MRVVSAAAAVVLVGSIGAVSGVAVAAAKSACAEMGGNIQSGNICHVNETTPAYVIDLRFSTDYPDQQAVTGFLAQERSRLIGLAQTPGAQRLPYNLYNTFELFSAGQSSTTSQQQQGYGQPPHGTESLLLVEFFDAEGSGREGKNTPKTFTYDLNSNRPVTFDELFVPGSNPIDKIYPAVATDLARQQKARNFHLDPNIGRNPAHYQNFAVTDDAVTFFFSAGEFFPAEAGDTRTVIPRALLPPLQI
;
A
#
# COMPACT_ATOMS: atom_id res chain seq x y z
N MET A 1 -79.88 8.27 6.76
CA MET A 1 -80.32 8.38 8.17
C MET A 1 -79.06 8.68 8.98
N ARG A 2 -78.83 9.90 9.52
CA ARG A 2 -79.33 10.42 10.82
C ARG A 2 -78.95 9.48 11.97
N VAL A 3 -78.27 9.80 13.10
CA VAL A 3 -77.77 11.02 13.83
C VAL A 3 -76.84 10.40 14.94
N VAL A 4 -75.60 10.87 15.19
CA VAL A 4 -75.13 11.71 16.36
C VAL A 4 -74.66 10.98 17.65
N SER A 5 -73.39 11.31 18.00
CA SER A 5 -72.72 11.59 19.30
C SER A 5 -72.55 10.57 20.43
N ALA A 6 -71.32 10.47 20.96
CA ALA A 6 -70.91 11.12 22.23
C ALA A 6 -69.39 11.03 22.48
N ALA A 7 -68.86 12.08 23.09
CA ALA A 7 -67.46 12.34 23.40
C ALA A 7 -67.01 11.80 24.76
N ALA A 8 -65.71 11.56 24.92
CA ALA A 8 -65.03 11.68 26.21
C ALA A 8 -63.56 12.09 25.98
N ALA A 9 -63.22 13.30 26.41
CA ALA A 9 -61.86 13.81 26.46
C ALA A 9 -61.17 13.33 27.75
N VAL A 10 -59.90 12.94 27.66
CA VAL A 10 -58.97 12.91 28.80
C VAL A 10 -57.68 13.62 28.41
N VAL A 11 -57.28 14.51 29.30
CA VAL A 11 -56.20 15.50 29.18
C VAL A 11 -54.85 14.91 29.63
N LEU A 12 -53.84 15.11 28.79
CA LEU A 12 -52.38 15.29 29.00
C LEU A 12 -51.69 14.71 30.25
N VAL A 13 -50.64 13.90 30.02
CA VAL A 13 -49.35 14.03 30.72
C VAL A 13 -48.22 13.86 29.70
N GLY A 14 -47.33 14.85 29.63
CA GLY A 14 -46.20 14.86 28.72
C GLY A 14 -45.06 13.92 29.12
N SER A 15 -44.32 13.46 28.12
CA SER A 15 -42.99 12.89 28.30
C SER A 15 -42.18 13.13 27.02
N ILE A 16 -41.32 14.15 27.12
CA ILE A 16 -39.92 14.24 26.66
C ILE A 16 -39.61 13.51 25.34
N GLY A 17 -39.22 14.32 24.34
CA GLY A 17 -38.77 13.86 23.03
C GLY A 17 -37.67 12.80 23.11
N ALA A 18 -37.95 11.63 22.54
CA ALA A 18 -36.93 10.69 22.14
C ALA A 18 -36.25 11.26 20.89
N VAL A 19 -35.11 11.92 21.07
CA VAL A 19 -34.15 12.10 19.99
C VAL A 19 -33.63 10.69 19.70
N SER A 20 -34.14 10.07 18.64
CA SER A 20 -33.54 8.88 18.05
C SER A 20 -32.16 9.26 17.52
N GLY A 21 -31.17 9.22 18.40
CA GLY A 21 -29.77 9.17 18.00
C GLY A 21 -29.59 7.90 17.18
N VAL A 22 -29.55 8.06 15.86
CA VAL A 22 -29.05 6.99 14.99
C VAL A 22 -27.61 6.79 15.42
N ALA A 23 -27.34 5.70 16.13
CA ALA A 23 -25.98 5.30 16.41
C ALA A 23 -25.32 5.02 15.05
N VAL A 24 -24.58 6.01 14.53
CA VAL A 24 -23.66 5.77 13.44
C VAL A 24 -22.60 4.87 14.05
N ALA A 25 -22.66 3.58 13.73
CA ALA A 25 -21.56 2.68 14.04
C ALA A 25 -20.32 3.33 13.43
N ALA A 26 -19.38 3.77 14.26
CA ALA A 26 -18.11 4.27 13.78
C ALA A 26 -17.50 3.15 12.94
N ALA A 27 -17.27 3.42 11.65
CA ALA A 27 -16.57 2.47 10.79
C ALA A 27 -15.26 2.13 11.51
N LYS A 28 -14.99 0.83 11.65
CA LYS A 28 -13.78 0.36 12.31
C LYS A 28 -12.60 0.91 11.50
N SER A 29 -11.58 1.45 12.16
CA SER A 29 -10.40 1.93 11.43
C SER A 29 -9.76 0.77 10.67
N ALA A 30 -9.14 1.06 9.52
CA ALA A 30 -8.46 0.03 8.71
C ALA A 30 -7.48 -0.81 9.55
N CYS A 31 -6.80 -0.18 10.51
CA CYS A 31 -5.95 -0.88 11.46
C CYS A 31 -6.72 -1.86 12.36
N ALA A 32 -7.83 -1.42 12.94
CA ALA A 32 -8.64 -2.25 13.80
C ALA A 32 -9.37 -3.35 13.01
N GLU A 33 -9.74 -3.14 11.75
CA GLU A 33 -10.26 -4.19 10.84
C GLU A 33 -9.27 -5.33 10.65
N MET A 34 -7.98 -5.01 10.52
CA MET A 34 -6.91 -6.00 10.47
C MET A 34 -6.61 -6.68 11.81
N GLY A 35 -7.26 -6.25 12.90
CA GLY A 35 -6.98 -6.72 14.27
C GLY A 35 -5.70 -6.12 14.86
N GLY A 36 -5.20 -5.03 14.27
CA GLY A 36 -4.01 -4.33 14.73
C GLY A 36 -4.30 -3.26 15.76
N ASN A 37 -3.22 -2.69 16.29
CA ASN A 37 -3.24 -1.56 17.20
C ASN A 37 -2.38 -0.43 16.63
N ILE A 38 -2.82 0.81 16.84
CA ILE A 38 -2.02 1.98 16.46
C ILE A 38 -0.89 2.14 17.50
N GLN A 39 0.35 2.16 17.01
CA GLN A 39 1.56 2.44 17.76
C GLN A 39 2.09 3.83 17.41
N SER A 40 3.15 4.27 18.12
CA SER A 40 3.89 5.52 17.95
C SER A 40 3.53 6.35 16.70
N GLY A 41 2.71 7.38 16.88
CA GLY A 41 2.20 8.23 15.79
C GLY A 41 1.01 7.59 15.09
N ASN A 42 1.23 7.16 13.84
CA ASN A 42 0.20 6.70 12.91
C ASN A 42 0.60 5.34 12.27
N ILE A 43 1.24 4.46 13.05
CA ILE A 43 1.66 3.15 12.57
C ILE A 43 0.67 2.11 13.05
N CYS A 44 -0.04 1.45 12.14
CA CYS A 44 -0.76 0.24 12.48
C CYS A 44 0.22 -0.92 12.62
N HIS A 45 0.13 -1.64 13.74
CA HIS A 45 0.86 -2.89 13.96
C HIS A 45 -0.12 -4.03 14.22
N VAL A 46 -0.07 -5.04 13.37
CA VAL A 46 -0.82 -6.29 13.50
C VAL A 46 0.17 -7.36 13.90
N ASN A 47 -0.05 -8.00 15.05
CA ASN A 47 0.80 -9.10 15.49
C ASN A 47 -0.06 -10.31 15.86
N GLU A 48 0.29 -11.46 15.31
CA GLU A 48 -0.34 -12.75 15.62
C GLU A 48 0.73 -13.83 15.72
N THR A 49 0.77 -14.55 16.83
CA THR A 49 1.73 -15.63 17.07
C THR A 49 0.99 -16.88 17.49
N THR A 50 1.22 -17.98 16.77
CA THR A 50 0.69 -19.30 17.05
C THR A 50 1.82 -20.34 16.94
N PRO A 51 1.60 -21.60 17.36
CA PRO A 51 2.57 -22.67 17.08
C PRO A 51 2.80 -22.93 15.59
N ALA A 52 1.87 -22.52 14.72
CA ALA A 52 1.93 -22.76 13.29
C ALA A 52 2.53 -21.58 12.50
N TYR A 53 2.41 -20.35 13.00
CA TYR A 53 2.91 -19.19 12.28
C TYR A 53 3.08 -17.96 13.16
N VAL A 54 3.85 -17.02 12.64
CA VAL A 54 4.04 -15.65 13.14
C VAL A 54 3.66 -14.68 12.02
N ILE A 55 2.88 -13.66 12.36
CA ILE A 55 2.50 -12.57 11.47
C ILE A 55 2.81 -11.25 12.19
N ASP A 56 3.66 -10.40 11.60
CA ASP A 56 4.01 -9.05 12.08
C ASP A 56 3.88 -8.06 10.93
N LEU A 57 2.72 -7.43 10.81
CA LEU A 57 2.42 -6.50 9.71
C LEU A 57 2.42 -5.06 10.21
N ARG A 58 3.02 -4.16 9.41
CA ARG A 58 3.13 -2.74 9.74
C ARG A 58 2.81 -1.88 8.53
N PHE A 59 1.96 -0.87 8.72
CA PHE A 59 1.66 0.11 7.69
C PHE A 59 1.27 1.45 8.30
N SER A 60 1.49 2.53 7.56
CA SER A 60 1.03 3.85 7.99
C SER A 60 -0.48 4.00 7.82
N THR A 61 -1.15 4.52 8.84
CA THR A 61 -2.56 4.92 8.77
C THR A 61 -2.77 6.26 8.06
N ASP A 62 -1.68 6.95 7.69
CA ASP A 62 -1.73 8.24 6.97
C ASP A 62 -1.80 8.07 5.45
N TYR A 63 -1.58 6.86 4.93
CA TYR A 63 -1.71 6.63 3.50
C TYR A 63 -3.18 6.80 3.04
N PRO A 64 -3.49 7.55 1.98
CA PRO A 64 -4.87 7.90 1.64
C PRO A 64 -5.78 6.70 1.34
N ASP A 65 -5.27 5.73 0.59
CA ASP A 65 -6.03 4.53 0.18
C ASP A 65 -5.73 3.36 1.12
N GLN A 66 -6.19 3.48 2.37
CA GLN A 66 -6.03 2.44 3.39
C GLN A 66 -6.64 1.10 2.97
N GLN A 67 -7.73 1.10 2.21
CA GLN A 67 -8.44 -0.11 1.80
C GLN A 67 -7.62 -0.96 0.83
N ALA A 68 -6.90 -0.34 -0.12
CA ALA A 68 -6.00 -1.08 -1.00
C ALA A 68 -4.87 -1.78 -0.22
N VAL A 69 -4.33 -1.09 0.79
CA VAL A 69 -3.25 -1.62 1.65
C VAL A 69 -3.74 -2.78 2.51
N THR A 70 -4.85 -2.60 3.23
CA THR A 70 -5.40 -3.67 4.08
C THR A 70 -5.94 -4.84 3.27
N GLY A 71 -6.52 -4.59 2.10
CA GLY A 71 -6.97 -5.65 1.19
C GLY A 71 -5.82 -6.56 0.75
N PHE A 72 -4.68 -5.98 0.37
CA PHE A 72 -3.48 -6.72 0.03
C PHE A 72 -2.91 -7.50 1.24
N LEU A 73 -2.72 -6.84 2.38
CA LEU A 73 -2.20 -7.48 3.59
C LEU A 73 -3.12 -8.61 4.11
N ALA A 74 -4.44 -8.46 3.97
CA ALA A 74 -5.40 -9.51 4.32
C ALA A 74 -5.29 -10.73 3.40
N GLN A 75 -5.02 -10.51 2.10
CA GLN A 75 -4.75 -11.59 1.16
C GLN A 75 -3.49 -12.37 1.55
N GLU A 76 -2.39 -11.67 1.86
CA GLU A 76 -1.13 -12.31 2.23
C GLU A 76 -1.20 -13.04 3.59
N ARG A 77 -1.89 -12.45 4.57
CA ARG A 77 -2.25 -13.12 5.83
C ARG A 77 -3.02 -14.41 5.56
N SER A 78 -4.05 -14.35 4.72
CA SER A 78 -4.88 -15.52 4.39
C SER A 78 -4.07 -16.60 3.67
N ARG A 79 -3.16 -16.20 2.76
CA ARG A 79 -2.25 -17.11 2.06
C ARG A 79 -1.36 -17.86 3.04
N LEU A 80 -0.73 -17.16 3.99
CA LEU A 80 0.11 -17.80 5.01
C LEU A 80 -0.69 -18.76 5.88
N ILE A 81 -1.87 -18.35 6.36
CA ILE A 81 -2.73 -19.18 7.22
C ILE A 81 -3.14 -20.46 6.48
N GLY A 82 -3.54 -20.36 5.21
CA GLY A 82 -3.90 -21.53 4.39
C GLY A 82 -2.72 -22.52 4.22
N LEU A 83 -1.51 -22.00 4.02
CA LEU A 83 -0.30 -22.82 3.96
C LEU A 83 -0.03 -23.53 5.29
N ALA A 84 -0.16 -22.82 6.41
CA ALA A 84 0.08 -23.37 7.75
C ALA A 84 -0.94 -24.45 8.15
N GLN A 85 -2.13 -24.47 7.54
CA GLN A 85 -3.18 -25.47 7.77
C GLN A 85 -3.06 -26.71 6.86
N THR A 86 -2.15 -26.71 5.88
CA THR A 86 -2.01 -27.83 4.93
C THR A 86 -1.48 -29.08 5.65
N PRO A 87 -2.04 -30.28 5.39
CA PRO A 87 -1.55 -31.52 5.97
C PRO A 87 -0.06 -31.73 5.67
N GLY A 88 0.73 -31.98 6.72
CA GLY A 88 2.17 -32.13 6.58
C GLY A 88 2.90 -30.82 6.30
N ALA A 89 2.44 -29.67 6.82
CA ALA A 89 3.28 -28.48 6.91
C ALA A 89 4.54 -28.82 7.73
N GLN A 90 5.63 -29.11 7.03
CA GLN A 90 6.71 -29.93 7.59
C GLN A 90 7.58 -29.20 8.62
N ARG A 91 7.52 -27.86 8.66
CA ARG A 91 8.49 -26.99 9.35
C ARG A 91 7.85 -25.63 9.72
N LEU A 92 7.05 -25.66 10.79
CA LEU A 92 6.42 -24.49 11.40
C LEU A 92 7.35 -23.91 12.50
N PRO A 93 7.26 -22.61 12.84
CA PRO A 93 6.26 -21.65 12.35
C PRO A 93 6.63 -21.01 11.01
N TYR A 94 5.64 -20.80 10.15
CA TYR A 94 5.80 -19.91 8.99
C TYR A 94 5.80 -18.45 9.45
N ASN A 95 6.56 -17.60 8.78
CA ASN A 95 6.68 -16.20 9.13
C ASN A 95 6.23 -15.31 7.97
N LEU A 96 5.39 -14.33 8.28
CA LEU A 96 5.10 -13.20 7.40
C LEU A 96 5.34 -11.93 8.19
N TYR A 97 6.28 -11.11 7.73
CA TYR A 97 6.40 -9.76 8.25
C TYR A 97 6.61 -8.76 7.13
N ASN A 98 6.31 -7.49 7.39
CA ASN A 98 6.60 -6.44 6.43
C ASN A 98 7.16 -5.18 7.09
N THR A 99 7.90 -4.42 6.28
CA THR A 99 8.25 -3.03 6.59
C THR A 99 7.55 -2.11 5.60
N PHE A 100 7.55 -0.80 5.86
CA PHE A 100 6.99 0.17 4.95
C PHE A 100 7.80 1.46 4.88
N GLU A 101 7.68 2.16 3.75
CA GLU A 101 8.25 3.49 3.51
C GLU A 101 7.22 4.35 2.76
N LEU A 102 7.12 5.62 3.13
CA LEU A 102 6.25 6.60 2.47
C LEU A 102 7.09 7.55 1.62
N PHE A 103 6.56 7.91 0.46
CA PHE A 103 7.14 8.88 -0.46
C PHE A 103 6.06 9.86 -0.87
N SER A 104 6.43 11.12 -1.00
CA SER A 104 5.48 12.17 -1.37
C SER A 104 6.07 13.02 -2.49
N ALA A 105 5.21 13.47 -3.40
CA ALA A 105 5.54 14.44 -4.43
C ALA A 105 4.46 15.53 -4.48
N GLY A 106 4.84 16.75 -4.82
CA GLY A 106 3.96 17.91 -4.84
C GLY A 106 3.63 18.44 -3.43
N GLN A 107 4.16 17.85 -2.36
CA GLN A 107 4.01 18.40 -1.01
C GLN A 107 5.06 19.50 -0.78
N SER A 108 4.66 20.62 -0.17
CA SER A 108 5.63 21.66 0.22
C SER A 108 6.57 21.14 1.31
N SER A 109 7.80 20.81 0.95
CA SER A 109 8.88 20.30 1.81
C SER A 109 9.30 21.21 2.96
N THR A 110 8.85 22.47 2.97
CA THR A 110 9.18 23.48 3.98
C THR A 110 8.19 23.54 5.14
N THR A 111 7.22 22.63 5.16
CA THR A 111 6.07 22.73 6.04
C THR A 111 6.10 21.58 7.03
N SER A 112 6.60 21.84 8.24
CA SER A 112 6.16 21.04 9.40
C SER A 112 4.63 20.88 9.31
N GLN A 113 4.06 19.73 9.69
CA GLN A 113 2.60 19.50 9.63
C GLN A 113 1.77 20.65 10.27
N GLN A 114 2.38 21.51 11.07
CA GLN A 114 1.78 22.70 11.69
C GLN A 114 1.61 23.92 10.77
N GLN A 115 2.27 23.96 9.60
CA GLN A 115 2.22 25.09 8.66
C GLN A 115 1.55 24.76 7.33
N GLN A 116 1.01 23.53 7.13
CA GLN A 116 0.06 23.31 6.04
C GLN A 116 -1.03 24.35 6.27
N GLY A 117 -1.04 25.39 5.43
CA GLY A 117 -1.85 26.58 5.68
C GLY A 117 -3.27 26.11 5.96
N TYR A 118 -3.80 26.45 7.13
CA TYR A 118 -5.13 26.05 7.58
C TYR A 118 -6.12 26.10 6.39
N GLY A 119 -6.51 24.93 5.86
CA GLY A 119 -7.50 24.80 4.79
C GLY A 119 -7.01 24.49 3.36
N GLN A 120 -5.71 24.32 3.09
CA GLN A 120 -5.29 23.76 1.80
C GLN A 120 -5.33 22.22 1.82
N PRO A 121 -6.10 21.58 0.92
CA PRO A 121 -6.09 20.12 0.81
C PRO A 121 -4.68 19.60 0.46
N PRO A 122 -4.29 18.43 0.99
CA PRO A 122 -3.14 17.70 0.46
C PRO A 122 -3.26 17.55 -1.06
N HIS A 123 -2.16 17.75 -1.78
CA HIS A 123 -2.10 17.71 -3.25
C HIS A 123 -0.85 16.95 -3.71
N GLY A 124 -0.77 16.63 -5.00
CA GLY A 124 0.31 15.81 -5.54
C GLY A 124 0.08 14.32 -5.30
N THR A 125 1.13 13.56 -4.99
CA THR A 125 1.03 12.10 -4.84
C THR A 125 1.62 11.59 -3.54
N GLU A 126 1.01 10.55 -3.00
CA GLU A 126 1.56 9.73 -1.91
C GLU A 126 1.80 8.32 -2.43
N SER A 127 3.00 7.79 -2.23
CA SER A 127 3.34 6.39 -2.51
C SER A 127 3.70 5.68 -1.21
N LEU A 128 3.17 4.47 -1.03
CA LEU A 128 3.52 3.54 0.04
C LEU A 128 4.24 2.34 -0.58
N LEU A 129 5.46 2.07 -0.13
CA LEU A 129 6.15 0.81 -0.35
C LEU A 129 5.90 -0.10 0.85
N LEU A 130 5.49 -1.33 0.60
CA LEU A 130 5.62 -2.45 1.53
C LEU A 130 6.75 -3.35 1.04
N VAL A 131 7.65 -3.76 1.92
CA VAL A 131 8.59 -4.85 1.65
C VAL A 131 8.17 -6.02 2.51
N GLU A 132 7.61 -7.03 1.87
CA GLU A 132 7.14 -8.24 2.53
C GLU A 132 8.21 -9.31 2.55
N PHE A 133 8.27 -10.00 3.68
CA PHE A 133 9.18 -11.10 3.93
C PHE A 133 8.34 -12.29 4.32
N PHE A 134 8.35 -13.31 3.47
CA PHE A 134 7.66 -14.56 3.72
C PHE A 134 8.68 -15.68 3.83
N ASP A 135 8.72 -16.33 4.99
CA ASP A 135 9.53 -17.51 5.23
C ASP A 135 8.63 -18.69 5.60
N ALA A 136 8.61 -19.67 4.72
CA ALA A 136 8.07 -20.99 5.03
C ALA A 136 9.27 -21.90 5.18
N GLU A 137 9.88 -21.87 6.38
CA GLU A 137 11.03 -22.71 6.72
C GLU A 137 10.74 -24.09 6.17
N GLY A 138 11.60 -24.56 5.28
CA GLY A 138 11.48 -25.89 4.75
C GLY A 138 10.58 -26.20 3.57
N SER A 139 10.02 -25.18 2.94
CA SER A 139 9.56 -25.28 1.56
C SER A 139 10.71 -25.42 0.55
N GLY A 140 11.98 -25.27 1.00
CA GLY A 140 13.14 -25.15 0.11
C GLY A 140 13.19 -23.81 -0.63
N ARG A 141 12.26 -22.89 -0.32
CA ARG A 141 12.23 -21.53 -0.83
C ARG A 141 12.84 -20.65 0.27
N GLU A 142 14.04 -20.14 0.03
CA GLU A 142 14.61 -19.08 0.87
C GLU A 142 13.62 -17.90 0.90
N GLY A 143 13.45 -17.29 2.08
CA GLY A 143 12.56 -16.15 2.23
C GLY A 143 12.96 -15.04 1.26
N LYS A 144 12.00 -14.55 0.48
CA LYS A 144 12.25 -13.48 -0.49
C LYS A 144 11.55 -12.22 -0.08
N ASN A 145 12.31 -11.14 -0.04
CA ASN A 145 11.78 -9.81 0.02
C ASN A 145 11.00 -9.54 -1.27
N THR A 146 9.75 -9.14 -1.12
CA THR A 146 8.87 -8.84 -2.24
C THR A 146 8.34 -7.42 -2.05
N PRO A 147 8.79 -6.45 -2.88
CA PRO A 147 8.23 -5.11 -2.84
C PRO A 147 6.79 -5.12 -3.39
N LYS A 148 5.92 -4.39 -2.72
CA LYS A 148 4.60 -4.01 -3.22
C LYS A 148 4.42 -2.53 -3.00
N THR A 149 4.14 -1.77 -4.07
CA THR A 149 3.83 -0.35 -3.92
C THR A 149 2.36 -0.05 -4.17
N PHE A 150 1.91 1.06 -3.58
CA PHE A 150 0.65 1.73 -3.86
C PHE A 150 0.98 3.19 -4.10
N THR A 151 0.49 3.78 -5.18
CA THR A 151 0.64 5.22 -5.44
C THR A 151 -0.75 5.82 -5.59
N TYR A 152 -1.00 6.93 -4.92
CA TYR A 152 -2.27 7.63 -4.90
C TYR A 152 -2.08 9.08 -5.34
N ASP A 153 -2.87 9.51 -6.31
CA ASP A 153 -2.94 10.92 -6.73
C ASP A 153 -4.01 11.64 -5.91
N LEU A 154 -3.57 12.59 -5.09
CA LEU A 154 -4.42 13.42 -4.24
C LEU A 154 -5.19 14.48 -5.03
N ASN A 155 -4.68 14.88 -6.21
CA ASN A 155 -5.34 15.85 -7.07
C ASN A 155 -6.61 15.24 -7.70
N SER A 156 -6.52 13.99 -8.15
CA SER A 156 -7.63 13.27 -8.78
C SER A 156 -8.33 12.24 -7.88
N ASN A 157 -7.88 12.07 -6.64
CA ASN A 157 -8.43 11.15 -5.63
C ASN A 157 -8.58 9.71 -6.14
N ARG A 158 -7.49 9.14 -6.67
CA ARG A 158 -7.48 7.77 -7.19
C ARG A 158 -6.10 7.13 -7.08
N PRO A 159 -6.04 5.78 -7.01
CA PRO A 159 -4.79 5.06 -7.22
C PRO A 159 -4.25 5.32 -8.64
N VAL A 160 -2.93 5.25 -8.76
CA VAL A 160 -2.18 5.41 -10.01
C VAL A 160 -1.51 4.09 -10.33
N THR A 161 -1.84 3.55 -11.50
CA THR A 161 -1.14 2.40 -12.08
C THR A 161 0.00 2.83 -12.99
N PHE A 162 0.91 1.93 -13.35
CA PHE A 162 2.03 2.26 -14.25
C PHE A 162 1.56 2.82 -15.60
N ASP A 163 0.50 2.25 -16.19
CA ASP A 163 -0.07 2.70 -17.47
C ASP A 163 -0.72 4.08 -17.38
N GLU A 164 -1.08 4.50 -16.16
CA GLU A 164 -1.68 5.80 -15.86
C GLU A 164 -0.65 6.82 -15.37
N LEU A 165 0.61 6.42 -15.14
CA LEU A 165 1.65 7.32 -14.62
C LEU A 165 2.11 8.36 -15.65
N PHE A 166 2.20 7.95 -16.93
CA PHE A 166 2.74 8.77 -18.01
C PHE A 166 1.64 9.22 -18.98
N VAL A 167 1.83 10.38 -19.60
CA VAL A 167 0.93 10.87 -20.66
C VAL A 167 0.72 9.78 -21.74
N PRO A 168 -0.52 9.54 -22.21
CA PRO A 168 -0.81 8.53 -23.22
C PRO A 168 0.03 8.70 -24.50
N GLY A 169 0.52 7.59 -25.06
CA GLY A 169 1.34 7.60 -26.29
C GLY A 169 2.80 8.04 -26.10
N SER A 170 3.26 8.23 -24.85
CA SER A 170 4.63 8.67 -24.55
C SER A 170 5.71 7.59 -24.66
N ASN A 171 5.33 6.31 -24.86
CA ASN A 171 6.23 5.15 -24.93
C ASN A 171 7.28 5.14 -23.80
N PRO A 172 6.85 5.09 -22.53
CA PRO A 172 7.74 5.33 -21.39
C PRO A 172 8.89 4.33 -21.26
N ILE A 173 8.68 3.09 -21.71
CA ILE A 173 9.70 2.04 -21.70
C ILE A 173 10.95 2.43 -22.50
N ASP A 174 10.83 3.21 -23.57
CA ASP A 174 11.98 3.63 -24.38
C ASP A 174 12.93 4.57 -23.63
N LYS A 175 12.46 5.19 -22.54
CA LYS A 175 13.25 6.04 -21.64
C LYS A 175 13.60 5.32 -20.34
N ILE A 176 12.68 4.53 -19.79
CA ILE A 176 12.88 3.80 -18.54
C ILE A 176 13.94 2.71 -18.71
N TYR A 177 13.80 1.83 -19.70
CA TYR A 177 14.71 0.70 -19.89
C TYR A 177 16.20 1.11 -19.93
N PRO A 178 16.64 2.07 -20.77
CA PRO A 178 18.06 2.41 -20.81
C PRO A 178 18.56 3.03 -19.50
N ALA A 179 17.73 3.80 -18.79
CA ALA A 179 18.07 4.36 -17.49
C ALA A 179 18.23 3.26 -16.43
N VAL A 180 17.30 2.30 -16.38
CA VAL A 180 17.33 1.15 -15.48
C VAL A 180 18.53 0.25 -15.78
N ALA A 181 18.73 -0.12 -17.04
CA ALA A 181 19.88 -0.95 -17.43
C ALA A 181 21.21 -0.29 -17.04
N THR A 182 21.34 1.02 -17.23
CA THR A 182 22.56 1.77 -16.86
C THR A 182 22.77 1.80 -15.35
N ASP A 183 21.72 2.06 -14.58
CA ASP A 183 21.82 2.13 -13.13
C ASP A 183 22.11 0.77 -12.51
N LEU A 184 21.39 -0.27 -12.94
CA LEU A 184 21.60 -1.64 -12.48
C LEU A 184 23.00 -2.17 -12.84
N ALA A 185 23.50 -1.89 -14.05
CA ALA A 185 24.87 -2.24 -14.42
C ALA A 185 25.92 -1.52 -13.54
N ARG A 186 25.63 -0.29 -13.13
CA ARG A 186 26.48 0.47 -12.19
C ARG A 186 26.47 -0.17 -10.79
N GLN A 187 25.28 -0.51 -10.28
CA GLN A 187 25.11 -1.17 -8.97
C GLN A 187 25.84 -2.53 -8.92
N GLN A 188 25.80 -3.28 -10.02
CA GLN A 188 26.37 -4.62 -10.13
C GLN A 188 27.66 -4.67 -10.98
N LYS A 189 28.43 -3.59 -10.98
CA LYS A 189 29.67 -3.46 -11.80
C LYS A 189 30.64 -4.61 -11.55
N ALA A 190 30.79 -5.04 -10.30
CA ALA A 190 31.66 -6.17 -9.92
C ALA A 190 31.25 -7.50 -10.56
N ARG A 191 29.98 -7.65 -10.94
CA ARG A 191 29.43 -8.85 -11.58
C ARG A 191 29.33 -8.74 -13.10
N ASN A 192 29.80 -7.63 -13.69
CA ASN A 192 29.67 -7.33 -15.12
C ASN A 192 28.23 -7.50 -15.64
N PHE A 193 27.25 -7.07 -14.84
CA PHE A 193 25.84 -7.27 -15.13
C PHE A 193 25.36 -6.42 -16.30
N HIS A 194 24.48 -7.01 -17.12
CA HIS A 194 23.78 -6.35 -18.20
C HIS A 194 22.32 -6.82 -18.21
N LEU A 195 21.39 -5.87 -18.23
CA LEU A 195 19.96 -6.18 -18.29
C LEU A 195 19.56 -6.56 -19.72
N ASP A 196 19.10 -7.81 -19.90
CA ASP A 196 18.58 -8.30 -21.18
C ASP A 196 17.43 -7.39 -21.67
N PRO A 197 17.50 -6.83 -22.90
CA PRO A 197 16.43 -6.01 -23.45
C PRO A 197 15.05 -6.69 -23.51
N ASN A 198 14.99 -8.00 -23.74
CA ASN A 198 13.72 -8.74 -23.83
C ASN A 198 13.02 -8.81 -22.47
N ILE A 199 13.80 -8.81 -21.38
CA ILE A 199 13.29 -8.78 -20.01
C ILE A 199 13.04 -7.33 -19.59
N GLY A 200 14.06 -6.48 -19.69
CA GLY A 200 14.02 -5.10 -19.22
C GLY A 200 13.05 -4.19 -19.95
N ARG A 201 12.53 -4.55 -21.13
CA ARG A 201 11.51 -3.77 -21.83
C ARG A 201 10.08 -4.21 -21.52
N ASN A 202 9.89 -5.25 -20.71
CA ASN A 202 8.54 -5.68 -20.33
C ASN A 202 7.97 -4.75 -19.24
N PRO A 203 6.85 -4.04 -19.48
CA PRO A 203 6.23 -3.13 -18.52
C PRO A 203 5.77 -3.80 -17.22
N ALA A 204 5.58 -5.12 -17.23
CA ALA A 204 5.18 -5.88 -16.04
C ALA A 204 6.21 -5.80 -14.89
N HIS A 205 7.48 -5.48 -15.17
CA HIS A 205 8.52 -5.33 -14.15
C HIS A 205 8.55 -3.95 -13.47
N TYR A 206 7.76 -2.99 -13.96
CA TYR A 206 7.78 -1.60 -13.48
C TYR A 206 6.53 -1.22 -12.69
N GLN A 207 5.76 -2.21 -12.25
CA GLN A 207 4.50 -2.02 -11.52
C GLN A 207 4.72 -1.54 -10.08
N ASN A 208 5.90 -1.82 -9.51
CA ASN A 208 6.28 -1.37 -8.19
C ASN A 208 7.10 -0.08 -8.30
N PHE A 209 6.45 1.06 -8.06
CA PHE A 209 7.08 2.37 -8.14
C PHE A 209 6.60 3.33 -7.06
N ALA A 210 7.43 4.31 -6.75
CA ALA A 210 7.10 5.46 -5.92
C ALA A 210 7.49 6.75 -6.61
N VAL A 211 6.71 7.81 -6.38
CA VAL A 211 6.93 9.12 -6.99
C VAL A 211 7.36 10.12 -5.92
N THR A 212 8.40 10.87 -6.25
CA THR A 212 8.91 12.02 -5.48
C THR A 212 8.98 13.25 -6.38
N ASP A 213 9.28 14.42 -5.83
CA ASP A 213 9.34 15.66 -6.61
C ASP A 213 10.31 15.56 -7.79
N ASP A 214 11.46 14.93 -7.59
CA ASP A 214 12.59 14.89 -8.51
C ASP A 214 12.74 13.57 -9.26
N ALA A 215 12.20 12.46 -8.73
CA ALA A 215 12.40 11.13 -9.30
C ALA A 215 11.17 10.21 -9.25
N VAL A 216 11.18 9.21 -10.13
CA VAL A 216 10.39 7.98 -9.99
C VAL A 216 11.35 6.87 -9.60
N THR A 217 11.06 6.20 -8.48
CA THR A 217 11.82 5.03 -8.03
C THR A 217 11.08 3.76 -8.40
N PHE A 218 11.74 2.83 -9.08
CA PHE A 218 11.22 1.49 -9.36
C PHE A 218 11.86 0.47 -8.42
N PHE A 219 11.05 -0.44 -7.88
CA PHE A 219 11.48 -1.49 -6.94
C PHE A 219 11.32 -2.85 -7.59
N PHE A 220 12.36 -3.67 -7.52
CA PHE A 220 12.41 -4.98 -8.15
C PHE A 220 12.58 -6.06 -7.10
N SER A 221 11.85 -7.15 -7.26
CA SER A 221 11.86 -8.27 -6.33
C SER A 221 13.21 -9.01 -6.40
N ALA A 222 13.64 -9.58 -5.28
CA ALA A 222 14.80 -10.47 -5.28
C ALA A 222 14.57 -11.66 -6.24
N GLY A 223 15.49 -11.88 -7.18
CA GLY A 223 15.32 -12.91 -8.22
C GLY A 223 14.77 -12.41 -9.56
N GLU A 224 14.30 -11.16 -9.64
CA GLU A 224 13.61 -10.65 -10.84
C GLU A 224 14.58 -10.36 -11.98
N PHE A 225 15.60 -9.53 -11.73
CA PHE A 225 16.68 -9.25 -12.68
C PHE A 225 18.03 -9.83 -12.26
N PHE A 226 18.16 -10.20 -10.99
CA PHE A 226 19.39 -10.71 -10.39
C PHE A 226 19.10 -12.03 -9.69
N PRO A 227 20.13 -12.86 -9.42
CA PRO A 227 20.01 -13.93 -8.43
C PRO A 227 19.47 -13.39 -7.11
N ALA A 228 18.65 -14.17 -6.40
CA ALA A 228 17.95 -13.70 -5.20
C ALA A 228 18.92 -13.25 -4.08
N GLU A 229 20.14 -13.79 -4.06
CA GLU A 229 21.21 -13.48 -3.13
C GLU A 229 21.75 -12.04 -3.29
N ALA A 230 21.40 -11.36 -4.39
CA ALA A 230 21.71 -9.95 -4.58
C ALA A 230 20.80 -9.02 -3.75
N GLY A 231 19.74 -9.55 -3.14
CA GLY A 231 18.76 -8.79 -2.36
C GLY A 231 17.83 -7.94 -3.21
N ASP A 232 17.08 -7.07 -2.53
CA ASP A 232 16.21 -6.09 -3.19
C ASP A 232 17.02 -5.07 -3.97
N THR A 233 16.53 -4.75 -5.16
CA THR A 233 17.13 -3.69 -5.97
C THR A 233 16.09 -2.65 -6.30
N ARG A 234 16.54 -1.40 -6.36
CA ARG A 234 15.71 -0.28 -6.80
C ARG A 234 16.52 0.61 -7.70
N THR A 235 15.83 1.29 -8.61
CA THR A 235 16.44 2.31 -9.47
C THR A 235 15.69 3.61 -9.31
N VAL A 236 16.43 4.67 -9.03
CA VAL A 236 15.91 6.05 -8.94
C VAL A 236 16.15 6.72 -10.29
N ILE A 237 15.08 7.06 -11.01
CA ILE A 237 15.16 7.74 -12.31
C ILE A 237 14.68 9.18 -12.14
N PRO A 238 15.56 10.18 -12.39
CA PRO A 238 15.15 11.58 -12.40
C PRO A 238 13.98 11.81 -13.37
N ARG A 239 12.96 12.55 -12.94
CA ARG A 239 11.77 12.88 -13.76
C ARG A 239 12.16 13.59 -15.06
N ALA A 240 13.26 14.35 -15.06
CA ALA A 240 13.81 15.01 -16.24
C ALA A 240 14.26 14.03 -17.35
N LEU A 241 14.52 12.76 -17.03
CA LEU A 241 14.88 11.72 -18.00
C LEU A 241 13.67 10.89 -18.48
N LEU A 242 12.51 11.09 -17.85
CA LEU A 242 11.28 10.38 -18.14
C LEU A 242 10.37 11.22 -19.05
N PRO A 243 9.42 10.60 -19.75
CA PRO A 243 8.33 11.37 -20.34
C PRO A 243 7.52 12.10 -19.25
N PRO A 244 6.76 13.13 -19.62
CA PRO A 244 5.90 13.84 -18.67
C PRO A 244 4.96 12.88 -17.93
N LEU A 245 4.90 13.04 -16.60
CA LEU A 245 3.92 12.36 -15.77
C LEU A 245 2.57 13.09 -15.89
N GLN A 246 1.47 12.38 -15.69
CA GLN A 246 0.10 12.92 -15.78
C GLN A 246 -0.64 12.94 -14.42
N ILE A 247 0.12 13.06 -13.35
CA ILE A 247 -0.29 13.05 -11.93
C ILE A 247 0.04 14.38 -11.26
#